data_AF-A0A8J7WHN1-F1
#
_entry.id   AF-A0A8J7WHN1-F1
#
_cell.length_a   1.000
_cell.length_b   1.000
_cell.length_c   1.000
_cell.angle_alpha   90.00
_cell.angle_beta   90.00
_cell.angle_gamma   90.00
#
_symmetry.space_group_name_H-M   'P 1'
#
loop_
_entity.id
_entity.type
_entity.pdbx_description
1 polymer ?
#
loop_
_entity_poly.entity_id
_entity_poly.type
_entity_poly.pdbx_seq_one_letter_code
_entity_poly.pdbx_strand_id
1 'polypeptide(L)'
;MAAGKDKGPGSFLDWMGLRGAQDWTVARPLGPLFTLVLALLFLGAIAAAFGVIWHTVTNAFGTAATGPSLGAGAMIAALLGAPFVIWATVLKQKTVEFQKEGHITDRINKAVEMLGAEKTVKRDGNERTVPNIEVRIGALLSLERIAQDSTAYDKGRDHVRVMEILCAYVRENAKAEDAPSDNPRDLWEKALSEARAELEPLGLEEAAFKLQAQDLAHKKCGINPVEPDLRDQVKAWVDALPPPRADIQLALTIIGRRSPAQRHVEARWGPDAAPDAQWVFDTPCPELPEPPEGQRHGLDKIEAFKNALARWRETLRRYRNYGYRLDLRGINLQKADLSGLILSGADLSGARMEGAVLRLARMQGASLSEARMEGADLSEARMQGAVLSGARMERAVLRVARMQGASLSEARMEGADLRLARMEGADLSEARMEGANLRLARMEGAVLRLARMQGITSLNAATFHGAAFKDVSLLTVPISEDQVKSAYGDASVTLPEGMAWPEKWPTWRLPFDGEHGFYDQWRRWQADPTGYTPPPKPEDTA
;
A
#
# COMPACT_ATOMS: atom_id res chain seq x y z
N MET A 1 -42.72 11.84 1.31
CA MET A 1 -43.33 12.04 -0.03
C MET A 1 -42.19 12.49 -0.95
N ALA A 2 -41.70 11.75 -1.94
CA ALA A 2 -42.30 10.76 -2.82
C ALA A 2 -41.68 9.36 -2.67
N ALA A 3 -42.52 8.36 -2.86
CA ALA A 3 -42.22 6.93 -2.84
C ALA A 3 -42.16 6.37 -4.27
N GLY A 4 -41.42 5.27 -4.45
CA GLY A 4 -41.42 4.41 -5.65
C GLY A 4 -39.99 3.98 -5.99
N LYS A 5 -39.56 2.72 -5.84
CA LYS A 5 -40.26 1.44 -5.77
C LYS A 5 -39.55 0.49 -4.80
N ASP A 6 -40.35 -0.25 -4.05
CA ASP A 6 -39.99 -1.52 -3.44
C ASP A 6 -39.14 -2.37 -4.40
N LYS A 7 -37.92 -2.73 -3.99
CA LYS A 7 -37.34 -4.00 -4.43
C LYS A 7 -37.94 -5.06 -3.52
N GLY A 8 -39.09 -5.59 -3.95
CA GLY A 8 -39.67 -6.80 -3.35
C GLY A 8 -38.66 -7.94 -3.33
N PRO A 9 -38.94 -9.03 -2.58
CA PRO A 9 -38.07 -10.20 -2.52
C PRO A 9 -37.71 -10.60 -3.96
N GLY A 10 -36.42 -10.83 -4.20
CA GLY A 10 -35.91 -11.28 -5.50
C GLY A 10 -36.84 -12.33 -6.07
N SER A 11 -37.11 -12.21 -7.37
CA SER A 11 -37.97 -13.12 -8.13
C SER A 11 -37.83 -14.55 -7.60
N PHE A 12 -38.93 -15.30 -7.49
CA PHE A 12 -38.89 -16.72 -7.10
C PHE A 12 -37.83 -17.53 -7.89
N LEU A 13 -37.56 -17.13 -9.13
CA LEU A 13 -36.51 -17.71 -9.98
C LEU A 13 -35.08 -17.37 -9.52
N ASP A 14 -34.85 -16.21 -8.90
CA ASP A 14 -33.59 -15.84 -8.25
C ASP A 14 -33.41 -16.62 -6.94
N TRP A 15 -34.49 -16.79 -6.16
CA TRP A 15 -34.48 -17.63 -4.96
C TRP A 15 -34.22 -19.12 -5.26
N MET A 16 -34.66 -19.61 -6.43
CA MET A 16 -34.38 -20.98 -6.91
C MET A 16 -33.04 -21.13 -7.67
N GLY A 17 -32.28 -20.05 -7.90
CA GLY A 17 -30.95 -20.15 -8.54
C GLY A 17 -30.94 -20.55 -10.02
N LEU A 18 -32.02 -20.31 -10.78
CA LEU A 18 -32.20 -20.85 -12.13
C LEU A 18 -31.62 -20.01 -13.30
N ARG A 19 -30.91 -18.90 -13.03
CA ARG A 19 -30.33 -18.03 -14.08
C ARG A 19 -28.81 -18.18 -14.30
N GLY A 20 -28.16 -19.16 -13.66
CA GLY A 20 -26.73 -19.45 -13.83
C GLY A 20 -26.40 -20.92 -13.53
N ALA A 21 -25.11 -21.28 -13.46
CA ALA A 21 -24.70 -22.60 -12.98
C ALA A 21 -25.34 -22.86 -11.61
N GLN A 22 -26.11 -23.95 -11.49
CA GLN A 22 -27.02 -24.17 -10.38
C GLN A 22 -26.28 -24.18 -9.03
N ASP A 23 -26.51 -23.17 -8.19
CA ASP A 23 -25.95 -23.06 -6.84
C ASP A 23 -27.04 -23.36 -5.80
N TRP A 24 -27.06 -24.62 -5.34
CA TRP A 24 -28.08 -25.14 -4.42
C TRP A 24 -27.83 -24.77 -2.95
N THR A 25 -26.80 -23.97 -2.66
CA THR A 25 -26.43 -23.58 -1.29
C THR A 25 -27.31 -22.45 -0.71
N VAL A 26 -28.05 -21.73 -1.56
CA VAL A 26 -28.82 -20.54 -1.17
C VAL A 26 -30.17 -20.88 -0.51
N ALA A 27 -30.78 -22.04 -0.82
CA ALA A 27 -32.06 -22.46 -0.26
C ALA A 27 -31.89 -23.66 0.70
N ARG A 28 -31.47 -23.38 1.94
CA ARG A 28 -31.04 -24.38 2.95
C ARG A 28 -32.04 -25.53 3.25
N PRO A 29 -33.37 -25.35 3.26
CA PRO A 29 -34.30 -26.48 3.41
C PRO A 29 -34.74 -27.10 2.07
N LEU A 30 -34.59 -26.38 0.95
CA LEU A 30 -34.98 -26.90 -0.36
C LEU A 30 -33.95 -27.86 -0.94
N GLY A 31 -32.65 -27.68 -0.69
CA GLY A 31 -31.64 -28.64 -1.15
C GLY A 31 -31.97 -30.08 -0.72
N PRO A 32 -32.12 -30.36 0.58
CA PRO A 32 -32.51 -31.68 1.09
C PRO A 32 -33.87 -32.14 0.59
N LEU A 33 -34.87 -31.25 0.56
CA LEU A 33 -36.23 -31.59 0.14
C LEU A 33 -36.31 -31.88 -1.37
N PHE A 34 -35.55 -31.15 -2.18
CA PHE A 34 -35.43 -31.36 -3.61
C PHE A 34 -34.60 -32.60 -3.93
N THR A 35 -33.53 -32.88 -3.17
CA THR A 35 -32.82 -34.17 -3.27
C THR A 35 -33.69 -35.34 -2.85
N LEU A 36 -34.55 -35.16 -1.83
CA LEU A 36 -35.52 -36.16 -1.40
C LEU A 36 -36.59 -36.37 -2.48
N VAL A 37 -37.15 -35.30 -3.04
CA VAL A 37 -38.12 -35.36 -4.14
C VAL A 37 -37.50 -35.99 -5.38
N LEU A 38 -36.27 -35.62 -5.75
CA LEU A 38 -35.53 -36.25 -6.85
C LEU A 38 -35.26 -37.73 -6.57
N ALA A 39 -34.88 -38.09 -5.35
CA ALA A 39 -34.67 -39.49 -4.95
C ALA A 39 -35.98 -40.28 -5.00
N LEU A 40 -37.10 -39.70 -4.55
CA LEU A 40 -38.42 -40.30 -4.62
C LEU A 40 -38.92 -40.42 -6.07
N LEU A 41 -38.68 -39.42 -6.92
CA LEU A 41 -38.98 -39.47 -8.36
C LEU A 41 -38.12 -40.53 -9.07
N PHE A 42 -36.85 -40.65 -8.69
CA PHE A 42 -35.94 -41.67 -9.22
C PHE A 42 -36.36 -43.08 -8.78
N LEU A 43 -36.68 -43.27 -7.49
CA LEU A 43 -37.23 -44.52 -6.97
C LEU A 43 -38.59 -44.84 -7.61
N GLY A 44 -39.44 -43.83 -7.81
CA GLY A 44 -40.71 -43.96 -8.52
C GLY A 44 -40.53 -44.34 -9.98
N ALA A 45 -39.53 -43.79 -10.67
CA ALA A 45 -39.18 -44.16 -12.03
C ALA A 45 -38.64 -45.59 -12.11
N ILE A 46 -37.83 -46.03 -11.13
CA ILE A 46 -37.38 -47.42 -11.01
C ILE A 46 -38.57 -48.36 -10.79
N ALA A 47 -39.48 -48.02 -9.86
CA ALA A 47 -40.66 -48.81 -9.57
C ALA A 47 -41.62 -48.88 -10.78
N ALA A 48 -41.81 -47.78 -11.49
CA ALA A 48 -42.60 -47.73 -12.73
C ALA A 48 -41.94 -48.55 -13.85
N ALA A 49 -40.62 -48.46 -14.02
CA ALA A 49 -39.87 -49.28 -14.97
C ALA A 49 -40.00 -50.77 -14.62
N PHE A 50 -39.91 -51.13 -13.34
CA PHE A 50 -40.12 -52.49 -12.86
C PHE A 50 -41.56 -52.96 -13.11
N GLY A 51 -42.55 -52.10 -12.87
CA GLY A 51 -43.96 -52.38 -13.16
C GLY A 51 -44.22 -52.62 -14.66
N VAL A 52 -43.61 -51.84 -15.55
CA VAL A 52 -43.74 -52.07 -17.00
C VAL A 52 -43.03 -53.35 -17.43
N ILE A 53 -41.83 -53.63 -16.89
CA ILE A 53 -41.11 -54.90 -17.14
C ILE A 53 -41.95 -56.09 -16.67
N TRP A 54 -42.50 -56.01 -15.44
CA TRP A 54 -43.36 -57.04 -14.89
C TRP A 54 -44.59 -57.26 -15.76
N HIS A 55 -45.31 -56.19 -16.12
CA HIS A 55 -46.50 -56.26 -16.95
C HIS A 55 -46.22 -56.80 -18.37
N THR A 56 -45.10 -56.41 -18.98
CA THR A 56 -44.69 -56.91 -20.30
C THR A 56 -44.28 -58.37 -20.26
N VAL A 57 -43.58 -58.81 -19.22
CA VAL A 57 -43.24 -60.23 -19.01
C VAL A 57 -44.50 -61.05 -18.73
N THR A 58 -45.40 -60.61 -17.84
CA THR A 58 -46.63 -61.35 -17.52
C THR A 58 -47.60 -61.41 -18.70
N ASN A 59 -47.66 -60.36 -19.52
CA ASN A 59 -48.48 -60.38 -20.74
C ASN A 59 -47.86 -61.24 -21.86
N ALA A 60 -46.52 -61.32 -21.94
CA ALA A 60 -45.83 -62.15 -22.92
C ALA A 60 -46.07 -63.66 -22.70
N PHE A 61 -46.38 -64.07 -21.46
CA PHE A 61 -46.77 -65.45 -21.13
C PHE A 61 -48.30 -65.68 -21.16
N GLY A 62 -49.11 -64.65 -21.40
CA GLY A 62 -50.56 -64.67 -21.14
C GLY A 62 -51.48 -64.88 -22.34
N THR A 63 -51.24 -64.30 -23.51
CA THR A 63 -52.05 -64.51 -24.74
C THR A 63 -51.41 -63.86 -25.99
N ALA A 64 -51.73 -64.37 -27.17
CA ALA A 64 -51.19 -63.97 -28.47
C ALA A 64 -51.68 -62.58 -28.99
N ALA A 65 -50.86 -61.98 -29.89
CA ALA A 65 -51.03 -60.73 -30.69
C ALA A 65 -50.69 -59.40 -29.97
N THR A 66 -49.95 -58.41 -30.50
CA THR A 66 -49.40 -58.07 -31.83
C THR A 66 -48.39 -56.90 -31.70
N GLY A 67 -47.25 -56.96 -32.41
CA GLY A 67 -46.39 -55.80 -32.75
C GLY A 67 -45.31 -55.39 -31.71
N PRO A 68 -44.07 -55.05 -32.14
CA PRO A 68 -43.01 -54.65 -31.21
C PRO A 68 -43.31 -53.26 -30.62
N SER A 69 -43.54 -53.18 -29.31
CA SER A 69 -43.65 -51.94 -28.54
C SER A 69 -42.27 -51.28 -28.34
N LEU A 70 -41.58 -50.97 -29.43
CA LEU A 70 -40.27 -50.29 -29.45
C LEU A 70 -40.28 -48.99 -28.63
N GLY A 71 -41.43 -48.33 -28.50
CA GLY A 71 -41.57 -47.09 -27.72
C GLY A 71 -41.45 -47.25 -26.21
N ALA A 72 -41.96 -48.33 -25.62
CA ALA A 72 -41.97 -48.50 -24.15
C ALA A 72 -40.58 -48.90 -23.62
N GLY A 73 -39.89 -49.82 -24.31
CA GLY A 73 -38.53 -50.23 -23.96
C GLY A 73 -37.51 -49.09 -24.14
N ALA A 74 -37.63 -48.31 -25.22
CA ALA A 74 -36.77 -47.15 -25.45
C ALA A 74 -36.99 -46.04 -24.40
N MET A 75 -38.23 -45.81 -23.96
CA MET A 75 -38.54 -44.83 -22.92
C MET A 75 -37.98 -45.22 -21.55
N ILE A 76 -38.07 -46.51 -21.18
CA ILE A 76 -37.47 -47.03 -19.94
C ILE A 76 -35.94 -46.93 -19.99
N ALA A 77 -35.32 -47.31 -21.11
CA ALA A 77 -33.88 -47.18 -21.30
C ALA A 77 -33.42 -45.72 -21.23
N ALA A 78 -34.20 -44.78 -21.80
CA ALA A 78 -33.91 -43.35 -21.72
C ALA A 78 -34.07 -42.79 -20.30
N LEU A 79 -35.14 -43.15 -19.58
CA LEU A 79 -35.40 -42.70 -18.21
C LEU A 79 -34.37 -43.23 -17.21
N LEU A 80 -33.95 -44.49 -17.36
CA LEU A 80 -32.91 -45.09 -16.51
C LEU A 80 -31.51 -44.62 -16.91
N GLY A 81 -31.23 -44.44 -18.21
CA GLY A 81 -29.90 -44.06 -18.71
C GLY A 81 -29.53 -42.59 -18.52
N ALA A 82 -30.50 -41.67 -18.65
CA ALA A 82 -30.22 -40.23 -18.62
C ALA A 82 -29.54 -39.74 -17.31
N PRO A 83 -29.96 -40.17 -16.10
CA PRO A 83 -29.27 -39.79 -14.86
C PRO A 83 -27.82 -40.27 -14.79
N PHE A 84 -27.52 -41.47 -15.28
CA PHE A 84 -26.14 -41.99 -15.33
C PHE A 84 -25.28 -41.25 -16.35
N VAL A 85 -25.83 -40.87 -17.50
CA VAL A 85 -25.12 -40.05 -18.49
C VAL A 85 -24.83 -38.66 -17.94
N ILE A 86 -25.79 -38.04 -17.24
CA ILE A 86 -25.59 -36.74 -16.58
C ILE A 86 -24.51 -36.87 -15.49
N TRP A 87 -24.60 -37.87 -14.61
CA TRP A 87 -23.60 -38.09 -13.56
C TRP A 87 -22.21 -38.41 -14.15
N ALA A 88 -22.13 -39.30 -15.14
CA ALA A 88 -20.87 -39.61 -15.82
C ALA A 88 -20.27 -38.36 -16.50
N THR A 89 -21.12 -37.50 -17.08
CA THR A 89 -20.70 -36.21 -17.66
C THR A 89 -20.16 -35.27 -16.58
N VAL A 90 -20.84 -35.14 -15.44
CA VAL A 90 -20.39 -34.31 -14.31
C VAL A 90 -19.08 -34.85 -13.72
N LEU A 91 -18.94 -36.16 -13.56
CA LEU A 91 -17.71 -36.79 -13.10
C LEU A 91 -16.56 -36.54 -14.09
N LYS A 92 -16.79 -36.72 -15.40
CA LYS A 92 -15.79 -36.40 -16.42
C LYS A 92 -15.38 -34.93 -16.39
N GLN A 93 -16.33 -34.01 -16.21
CA GLN A 93 -16.02 -32.58 -16.07
C GLN A 93 -15.14 -32.31 -14.84
N LYS A 94 -15.50 -32.85 -13.67
CA LYS A 94 -14.67 -32.72 -12.46
C LYS A 94 -13.27 -33.32 -12.64
N THR A 95 -13.16 -34.49 -13.26
CA THR A 95 -11.85 -35.10 -13.56
C THR A 95 -11.01 -34.23 -14.48
N VAL A 96 -11.61 -33.61 -15.51
CA VAL A 96 -10.91 -32.67 -16.41
C VAL A 96 -10.47 -31.40 -15.68
N GLU A 97 -11.29 -30.86 -14.78
CA GLU A 97 -10.91 -29.72 -13.94
C GLU A 97 -9.72 -30.05 -13.04
N PHE A 98 -9.75 -31.18 -12.33
CA PHE A 98 -8.62 -31.63 -11.49
C PHE A 98 -7.33 -31.86 -12.30
N GLN A 99 -7.44 -32.43 -13.51
CA GLN A 99 -6.28 -32.59 -14.40
C GLN A 99 -5.70 -31.24 -14.83
N LYS A 100 -6.55 -30.26 -15.16
CA LYS A 100 -6.11 -28.90 -15.48
C LYS A 100 -5.43 -28.22 -14.29
N GLU A 101 -5.99 -28.32 -13.09
CA GLU A 101 -5.40 -27.77 -11.85
C GLU A 101 -4.04 -28.41 -11.54
N GLY A 102 -3.90 -29.73 -11.74
CA GLY A 102 -2.62 -30.44 -11.62
C GLY A 102 -1.55 -29.88 -12.57
N HIS A 103 -1.90 -29.71 -13.85
CA HIS A 103 -0.99 -29.14 -14.85
C HIS A 103 -0.55 -27.71 -14.55
N ILE A 104 -1.42 -26.87 -13.97
CA ILE A 104 -1.02 -25.50 -13.57
C ILE A 104 -0.07 -25.56 -12.37
N THR A 105 -0.37 -26.39 -11.37
CA THR A 105 0.51 -26.57 -10.21
C THR A 105 1.90 -27.03 -10.63
N ASP A 106 2.00 -27.97 -11.57
CA ASP A 106 3.28 -28.43 -12.13
C ASP A 106 4.03 -27.30 -12.85
N ARG A 107 3.32 -26.47 -13.62
CA ARG A 107 3.92 -25.30 -14.29
C ARG A 107 4.45 -24.27 -13.31
N ILE A 108 3.73 -24.00 -12.22
CA ILE A 108 4.20 -23.11 -11.15
C ILE A 108 5.45 -23.70 -10.51
N ASN A 109 5.42 -24.97 -10.11
CA ASN A 109 6.57 -25.65 -9.50
C ASN A 109 7.80 -25.63 -10.41
N LYS A 110 7.63 -25.90 -11.71
CA LYS A 110 8.73 -25.84 -12.68
C LYS A 110 9.28 -24.43 -12.84
N ALA A 111 8.43 -23.41 -12.87
CA ALA A 111 8.89 -22.03 -12.91
C ALA A 111 9.66 -21.65 -11.64
N VAL A 112 9.19 -22.06 -10.46
CA VAL A 112 9.90 -21.84 -9.19
C VAL A 112 11.27 -22.52 -9.19
N GLU A 113 11.38 -23.75 -9.67
CA GLU A 113 12.68 -24.44 -9.84
C GLU A 113 13.62 -23.64 -10.77
N MET A 114 13.10 -23.13 -11.89
CA MET A 114 13.87 -22.32 -12.83
C MET A 114 14.27 -20.94 -12.27
N LEU A 115 13.53 -20.37 -11.31
CA LEU A 115 13.95 -19.16 -10.60
C LEU A 115 15.23 -19.38 -9.79
N GLY A 116 15.48 -20.61 -9.34
CA GLY A 116 16.72 -21.01 -8.67
C GLY A 116 17.89 -21.32 -9.61
N ALA A 117 17.72 -21.20 -10.93
CA ALA A 117 18.74 -21.60 -11.88
C ALA A 117 20.05 -20.80 -11.72
N GLU A 118 21.17 -21.52 -11.75
CA GLU A 118 22.53 -20.98 -11.67
C GLU A 118 23.37 -21.50 -12.85
N LYS A 119 24.44 -20.79 -13.19
CA LYS A 119 25.42 -21.20 -14.19
C LYS A 119 26.83 -20.96 -13.67
N THR A 120 27.73 -21.87 -13.99
CA THR A 120 29.16 -21.71 -13.68
C THR A 120 29.82 -20.89 -14.78
N VAL A 121 30.41 -19.77 -14.40
CA VAL A 121 31.18 -18.92 -15.32
C VAL A 121 32.66 -19.04 -14.95
N LYS A 122 33.49 -19.34 -15.94
CA LYS A 122 34.95 -19.33 -15.81
C LYS A 122 35.49 -18.01 -16.31
N ARG A 123 36.14 -17.23 -15.44
CA ARG A 123 36.83 -15.99 -15.81
C ARG A 123 38.17 -15.95 -15.10
N ASP A 124 39.24 -15.69 -15.86
CA ASP A 124 40.62 -15.57 -15.35
C ASP A 124 41.07 -16.78 -14.50
N GLY A 125 40.69 -18.00 -14.92
CA GLY A 125 41.04 -19.25 -14.23
C GLY A 125 40.22 -19.57 -12.97
N ASN A 126 39.38 -18.63 -12.51
CA ASN A 126 38.47 -18.84 -11.38
C ASN A 126 37.07 -19.23 -11.86
N GLU A 127 36.53 -20.30 -11.27
CA GLU A 127 35.13 -20.70 -11.46
C GLU A 127 34.26 -19.99 -10.42
N ARG A 128 33.19 -19.35 -10.86
CA ARG A 128 32.18 -18.77 -9.96
C ARG A 128 30.79 -19.20 -10.40
N THR A 129 29.99 -19.64 -9.44
CA THR A 129 28.56 -19.91 -9.64
C THR A 129 27.82 -18.57 -9.58
N VAL A 130 27.06 -18.26 -10.63
CA VAL A 130 26.26 -17.03 -10.71
C VAL A 130 24.82 -17.36 -11.11
N PRO A 131 23.85 -16.51 -10.77
CA PRO A 131 22.48 -16.63 -11.26
C PRO A 131 22.41 -16.78 -12.79
N ASN A 132 21.64 -17.76 -13.27
CA ASN A 132 21.36 -17.91 -14.69
C ASN A 132 20.19 -16.99 -15.10
N ILE A 133 20.52 -15.73 -15.39
CA ILE A 133 19.54 -14.66 -15.63
C ILE A 133 18.58 -14.98 -16.78
N GLU A 134 19.04 -15.63 -17.85
CA GLU A 134 18.19 -15.96 -19.00
C GLU A 134 17.07 -16.93 -18.61
N VAL A 135 17.42 -17.98 -17.84
CA VAL A 135 16.46 -18.99 -17.36
C VAL A 135 15.50 -18.39 -16.34
N ARG A 136 16.01 -17.56 -15.41
CA ARG A 136 15.19 -16.87 -14.39
C ARG A 136 14.17 -15.93 -15.04
N ILE A 137 14.56 -15.18 -16.07
CA ILE A 137 13.63 -14.32 -16.83
C ILE A 137 12.53 -15.15 -17.49
N GLY A 138 12.86 -16.27 -18.12
CA GLY A 138 11.87 -17.16 -18.72
C GLY A 138 10.86 -17.72 -17.70
N ALA A 139 11.33 -18.01 -16.48
CA ALA A 139 10.48 -18.43 -15.38
C ALA A 139 9.55 -17.31 -14.90
N LEU A 140 10.06 -16.09 -14.73
CA LEU A 140 9.27 -14.91 -14.34
C LEU A 140 8.14 -14.63 -15.35
N LEU A 141 8.43 -14.65 -16.65
CA LEU A 141 7.42 -14.47 -17.70
C LEU A 141 6.38 -15.60 -17.73
N SER A 142 6.79 -16.83 -17.41
CA SER A 142 5.88 -17.96 -17.30
C SER A 142 4.93 -17.81 -16.11
N LEU A 143 5.43 -17.33 -14.97
CA LEU A 143 4.63 -17.01 -13.78
C LEU A 143 3.67 -15.84 -14.04
N GLU A 144 4.13 -14.78 -14.70
CA GLU A 144 3.28 -13.66 -15.10
C GLU A 144 2.08 -14.14 -15.93
N ARG A 145 2.32 -14.99 -16.93
CA ARG A 145 1.25 -15.54 -17.75
C ARG A 145 0.24 -16.36 -16.93
N ILE A 146 0.73 -17.17 -15.99
CA ILE A 146 -0.15 -17.93 -15.06
C ILE A 146 -1.01 -16.97 -14.22
N ALA A 147 -0.41 -15.91 -13.67
CA ALA A 147 -1.13 -14.91 -12.87
C ALA A 147 -2.18 -14.14 -13.69
N GLN A 148 -1.91 -13.87 -14.96
CA GLN A 148 -2.87 -13.23 -15.88
C GLN A 148 -4.05 -14.16 -16.17
N ASP A 149 -3.77 -15.42 -16.54
CA ASP A 149 -4.77 -16.44 -16.88
C ASP A 149 -5.66 -16.80 -15.66
N SER A 150 -5.10 -16.79 -14.46
CA SER A 150 -5.77 -17.13 -13.20
C SER A 150 -7.11 -16.39 -13.01
N THR A 151 -7.16 -15.09 -13.32
CA THR A 151 -8.41 -14.31 -13.17
C THR A 151 -9.58 -14.86 -13.98
N ALA A 152 -9.32 -15.51 -15.12
CA ALA A 152 -10.36 -16.08 -15.98
C ALA A 152 -10.71 -17.54 -15.63
N TYR A 153 -9.75 -18.34 -15.17
CA TYR A 153 -9.91 -19.78 -15.05
C TYR A 153 -10.10 -20.31 -13.62
N ASP A 154 -9.55 -19.64 -12.60
CA ASP A 154 -9.56 -20.15 -11.23
C ASP A 154 -10.02 -19.12 -10.18
N LYS A 155 -10.64 -18.04 -10.64
CA LYS A 155 -11.09 -16.89 -9.83
C LYS A 155 -9.95 -16.13 -9.14
N GLY A 156 -8.72 -16.23 -9.66
CA GLY A 156 -7.57 -15.48 -9.14
C GLY A 156 -6.76 -16.19 -8.06
N ARG A 157 -7.00 -17.48 -7.82
CA ARG A 157 -6.31 -18.27 -6.78
C ARG A 157 -4.80 -18.28 -7.03
N ASP A 158 -4.39 -18.64 -8.25
CA ASP A 158 -2.98 -18.73 -8.61
C ASP A 158 -2.32 -17.36 -8.77
N HIS A 159 -3.07 -16.30 -9.10
CA HIS A 159 -2.56 -14.93 -9.14
C HIS A 159 -1.91 -14.54 -7.80
N VAL A 160 -2.61 -14.72 -6.69
CA VAL A 160 -2.10 -14.33 -5.37
C VAL A 160 -0.86 -15.15 -5.01
N ARG A 161 -0.89 -16.47 -5.28
CA ARG A 161 0.25 -17.36 -5.06
C ARG A 161 1.47 -16.94 -5.88
N VAL A 162 1.28 -16.55 -7.15
CA VAL A 162 2.38 -16.04 -7.98
C VAL A 162 2.94 -14.75 -7.40
N MET A 163 2.10 -13.81 -6.97
CA MET A 163 2.57 -12.56 -6.38
C MET A 163 3.37 -12.80 -5.09
N GLU A 164 2.97 -13.77 -4.25
CA GLU A 164 3.74 -14.19 -3.07
C GLU A 164 5.09 -14.79 -3.44
N ILE A 165 5.14 -15.66 -4.46
CA ILE A 165 6.38 -16.24 -4.99
C ILE A 165 7.31 -15.14 -5.50
N LEU A 166 6.80 -14.17 -6.25
CA LEU A 166 7.60 -13.06 -6.78
C LEU A 166 8.13 -12.16 -5.67
N CYS A 167 7.30 -11.84 -4.66
CA CYS A 167 7.74 -11.06 -3.50
C CYS A 167 8.83 -11.80 -2.71
N ALA A 168 8.64 -13.11 -2.46
CA ALA A 168 9.65 -13.94 -1.81
C ALA A 168 10.94 -14.03 -2.63
N TYR A 169 10.83 -14.18 -3.95
CA TYR A 169 11.98 -14.20 -4.85
C TYR A 169 12.81 -12.92 -4.76
N VAL A 170 12.15 -11.74 -4.78
CA VAL A 170 12.84 -10.44 -4.60
C VAL A 170 13.48 -10.36 -3.21
N ARG A 171 12.75 -10.72 -2.15
CA ARG A 171 13.28 -10.72 -0.77
C ARG A 171 14.49 -11.64 -0.61
N GLU A 172 14.55 -12.78 -1.28
CA GLU A 172 15.68 -13.71 -1.16
C GLU A 172 16.88 -13.34 -2.05
N ASN A 173 16.66 -12.65 -3.16
CA ASN A 173 17.72 -12.42 -4.17
C ASN A 173 18.16 -10.95 -4.29
N ALA A 174 17.62 -10.07 -3.45
CA ALA A 174 17.97 -8.66 -3.36
C ALA A 174 17.74 -8.17 -1.92
N LYS A 175 18.47 -8.71 -0.94
CA LYS A 175 18.33 -8.28 0.45
C LYS A 175 19.00 -6.93 0.67
N ALA A 176 18.41 -6.08 1.50
CA ALA A 176 19.00 -4.81 1.89
C ALA A 176 20.35 -4.98 2.59
N GLU A 177 20.53 -6.08 3.32
CA GLU A 177 21.75 -6.43 4.05
C GLU A 177 22.94 -6.77 3.14
N ASP A 178 22.67 -7.25 1.92
CA ASP A 178 23.71 -7.57 0.93
C ASP A 178 24.31 -6.31 0.29
N ALA A 179 23.62 -5.16 0.40
CA ALA A 179 24.06 -3.91 -0.16
C ALA A 179 25.22 -3.33 0.69
N PRO A 180 26.31 -2.85 0.07
CA PRO A 180 27.43 -2.25 0.81
C PRO A 180 26.96 -1.15 1.78
N SER A 181 27.59 -1.12 2.95
CA SER A 181 27.39 -0.06 3.95
C SER A 181 28.39 1.06 3.72
N ASP A 182 28.38 1.64 2.53
CA ASP A 182 29.33 2.64 2.04
C ASP A 182 28.70 4.03 1.81
N ASN A 183 27.44 4.21 2.21
CA ASN A 183 26.78 5.53 2.17
C ASN A 183 27.61 6.53 3.00
N PRO A 184 28.13 7.62 2.40
CA PRO A 184 28.97 8.59 3.10
C PRO A 184 28.32 9.18 4.36
N ARG A 185 27.00 9.35 4.36
CA ARG A 185 26.27 9.86 5.53
C ARG A 185 26.26 8.85 6.67
N ASP A 186 26.10 7.57 6.37
CA ASP A 186 26.09 6.51 7.40
C ASP A 186 27.47 6.35 8.01
N LEU A 187 28.51 6.40 7.17
CA LEU A 187 29.90 6.40 7.61
C LEU A 187 30.19 7.59 8.52
N TRP A 188 29.73 8.79 8.14
CA TRP A 188 29.85 9.99 8.95
C TRP A 188 29.10 9.88 10.29
N GLU A 189 27.84 9.46 10.28
CA GLU A 189 27.01 9.35 11.49
C GLU A 189 27.56 8.31 12.47
N LYS A 190 28.07 7.19 11.94
CA LYS A 190 28.77 6.18 12.73
C LYS A 190 30.04 6.75 13.35
N ALA A 191 30.91 7.37 12.55
CA ALA A 191 32.15 7.96 13.04
C ALA A 191 31.91 9.06 14.08
N LEU A 192 30.84 9.85 13.90
CA LEU A 192 30.43 10.88 14.85
C LEU A 192 29.91 10.29 16.17
N SER A 193 29.15 9.21 16.11
CA SER A 193 28.70 8.49 17.31
C SER A 193 29.89 7.94 18.11
N GLU A 194 30.84 7.30 17.43
CA GLU A 194 32.07 6.78 18.04
C GLU A 194 32.92 7.90 18.64
N ALA A 195 33.10 9.00 17.91
CA ALA A 195 33.83 10.17 18.40
C ALA A 195 33.19 10.80 19.64
N ARG A 196 31.85 10.86 19.70
CA ARG A 196 31.13 11.37 20.88
C ARG A 196 31.34 10.47 22.10
N ALA A 197 31.24 9.16 21.92
CA ALA A 197 31.47 8.20 23.00
C ALA A 197 32.91 8.28 23.54
N GLU A 198 33.90 8.52 22.68
CA GLU A 198 35.30 8.71 23.08
C GLU A 198 35.54 10.01 23.87
N LEU A 199 34.81 11.08 23.54
CA LEU A 199 34.99 12.39 24.17
C LEU A 199 34.10 12.60 25.40
N GLU A 200 33.02 11.83 25.56
CA GLU A 200 32.07 11.96 26.67
C GLU A 200 32.74 11.92 28.06
N PRO A 201 33.71 11.01 28.34
CA PRO A 201 34.41 10.99 29.63
C PRO A 201 35.25 12.24 29.94
N LEU A 202 35.54 13.08 28.95
CA LEU A 202 36.38 14.27 29.13
C LEU A 202 35.63 15.46 29.73
N GLY A 203 34.29 15.39 29.84
CA GLY A 203 33.49 16.45 30.49
C GLY A 203 33.65 17.83 29.84
N LEU A 204 33.84 17.86 28.52
CA LEU A 204 34.04 19.09 27.75
C LEU A 204 32.78 19.98 27.79
N GLU A 205 32.98 21.29 27.70
CA GLU A 205 31.88 22.24 27.46
C GLU A 205 31.18 21.91 26.13
N GLU A 206 29.86 22.09 26.06
CA GLU A 206 29.01 21.62 24.95
C GLU A 206 29.51 22.09 23.57
N ALA A 207 29.91 23.36 23.45
CA ALA A 207 30.43 23.91 22.20
C ALA A 207 31.74 23.23 21.77
N ALA A 208 32.66 23.03 22.71
CA ALA A 208 33.94 22.36 22.46
C ALA A 208 33.73 20.86 22.18
N PHE A 209 32.84 20.20 22.91
CA PHE A 209 32.47 18.80 22.70
C PHE A 209 31.98 18.57 21.28
N LYS A 210 31.04 19.39 20.80
CA LYS A 210 30.49 19.29 19.45
C LYS A 210 31.57 19.46 18.37
N LEU A 211 32.43 20.47 18.52
CA LEU A 211 33.49 20.75 17.55
C LEU A 211 34.54 19.64 17.51
N GLN A 212 35.02 19.19 18.69
CA GLN A 212 36.01 18.12 18.78
C GLN A 212 35.46 16.78 18.29
N ALA A 213 34.19 16.48 18.55
CA ALA A 213 33.55 15.26 18.05
C ALA A 213 33.48 15.27 16.51
N GLN A 214 33.21 16.42 15.89
CA GLN A 214 33.21 16.56 14.44
C GLN A 214 34.61 16.41 13.85
N ASP A 215 35.63 17.05 14.44
CA ASP A 215 37.02 16.93 13.98
C ASP A 215 37.53 15.48 14.09
N LEU A 216 37.24 14.81 15.21
CA LEU A 216 37.60 13.41 15.42
C LEU A 216 36.87 12.48 14.44
N ALA A 217 35.58 12.70 14.20
CA ALA A 217 34.82 11.93 13.22
C ALA A 217 35.36 12.11 11.80
N HIS A 218 35.69 13.35 11.41
CA HIS A 218 36.31 13.65 10.13
C HIS A 218 37.64 12.91 9.96
N LYS A 219 38.50 12.92 10.99
CA LYS A 219 39.76 12.16 10.99
C LYS A 219 39.56 10.65 10.87
N LYS A 220 38.48 10.11 11.44
CA LYS A 220 38.17 8.66 11.38
C LYS A 220 37.69 8.19 10.02
N CYS A 221 36.83 8.96 9.34
CA CYS A 221 36.19 8.53 8.09
C CYS A 221 36.64 9.29 6.82
N GLY A 222 37.37 10.39 6.96
CA GLY A 222 37.80 11.26 5.85
C GLY A 222 36.69 12.13 5.27
N ILE A 223 35.48 12.08 5.82
CA ILE A 223 34.29 12.79 5.31
C ILE A 223 34.17 14.14 6.01
N ASN A 224 34.04 15.24 5.25
CA ASN A 224 33.83 16.56 5.83
C ASN A 224 32.31 16.82 6.00
N PRO A 225 31.82 17.06 7.22
CA PRO A 225 30.40 17.27 7.47
C PRO A 225 29.89 18.63 7.03
N VAL A 226 30.79 19.56 6.67
CA VAL A 226 30.42 20.90 6.22
C VAL A 226 29.68 20.76 4.90
N GLU A 227 28.40 21.13 4.87
CA GLU A 227 27.70 21.32 3.61
C GLU A 227 28.41 22.44 2.81
N PRO A 228 28.73 22.24 1.52
CA PRO A 228 28.15 21.25 0.60
C PRO A 228 28.91 19.92 0.47
N ASP A 229 30.04 19.71 1.16
CA ASP A 229 30.94 18.59 0.87
C ASP A 229 30.29 17.21 1.10
N LEU A 230 29.77 16.93 2.31
CA LEU A 230 29.04 15.67 2.59
C LEU A 230 27.86 15.46 1.61
N ARG A 231 27.19 16.55 1.23
CA ARG A 231 26.03 16.54 0.34
C ARG A 231 26.44 16.12 -1.08
N ASP A 232 27.54 16.65 -1.58
CA ASP A 232 28.06 16.34 -2.92
C ASP A 232 28.66 14.92 -2.94
N GLN A 233 29.29 14.48 -1.85
CA GLN A 233 29.76 13.10 -1.70
C GLN A 233 28.60 12.09 -1.75
N VAL A 234 27.51 12.31 -1.00
CA VAL A 234 26.32 11.43 -1.05
C VAL A 234 25.73 11.41 -2.46
N LYS A 235 25.64 12.57 -3.13
CA LYS A 235 25.16 12.63 -4.51
C LYS A 235 26.04 11.81 -5.46
N ALA A 236 27.36 11.99 -5.40
CA ALA A 236 28.30 11.24 -6.24
C ALA A 236 28.21 9.72 -5.98
N TRP A 237 28.03 9.33 -4.73
CA TRP A 237 27.79 7.93 -4.35
C TRP A 237 26.48 7.38 -4.97
N VAL A 238 25.35 8.09 -4.83
CA VAL A 238 24.07 7.68 -5.45
C VAL A 238 24.18 7.60 -6.98
N ASP A 239 24.89 8.55 -7.60
CA ASP A 239 25.09 8.56 -9.05
C ASP A 239 25.91 7.35 -9.53
N ALA A 240 26.84 6.85 -8.70
CA ALA A 240 27.70 5.70 -8.97
C ALA A 240 27.05 4.33 -8.68
N LEU A 241 25.91 4.28 -7.96
CA LEU A 241 25.22 3.02 -7.66
C LEU A 241 24.80 2.26 -8.93
N PRO A 242 24.98 0.93 -8.99
CA PRO A 242 24.52 0.12 -10.10
C PRO A 242 22.99 -0.04 -10.09
N PRO A 243 22.34 -0.23 -11.26
CA PRO A 243 20.93 -0.63 -11.30
C PRO A 243 20.75 -2.04 -10.72
N PRO A 244 19.52 -2.40 -10.32
CA PRO A 244 19.23 -3.76 -9.86
C PRO A 244 19.45 -4.78 -11.00
N ARG A 245 19.67 -6.04 -10.60
CA ARG A 245 19.78 -7.16 -11.53
C ARG A 245 18.51 -7.28 -12.38
N ALA A 246 18.65 -7.67 -13.65
CA ALA A 246 17.55 -7.61 -14.63
C ALA A 246 16.33 -8.49 -14.26
N ASP A 247 16.57 -9.65 -13.66
CA ASP A 247 15.53 -10.55 -13.13
C ASP A 247 14.77 -9.91 -11.94
N ILE A 248 15.45 -9.20 -11.04
CA ILE A 248 14.82 -8.43 -9.95
C ILE A 248 13.96 -7.30 -10.51
N GLN A 249 14.50 -6.52 -11.46
CA GLN A 249 13.74 -5.44 -12.11
C GLN A 249 12.50 -5.98 -12.83
N LEU A 250 12.60 -7.13 -13.51
CA LEU A 250 11.46 -7.78 -14.16
C LEU A 250 10.43 -8.26 -13.13
N ALA A 251 10.87 -8.91 -12.04
CA ALA A 251 9.98 -9.36 -10.98
C ALA A 251 9.18 -8.19 -10.39
N LEU A 252 9.85 -7.06 -10.09
CA LEU A 252 9.20 -5.82 -9.62
C LEU A 252 8.22 -5.26 -10.64
N THR A 253 8.57 -5.31 -11.92
CA THR A 253 7.70 -4.86 -13.01
C THR A 253 6.42 -5.70 -13.09
N ILE A 254 6.55 -7.03 -13.02
CA ILE A 254 5.39 -7.95 -13.01
C ILE A 254 4.53 -7.71 -11.78
N ILE A 255 5.16 -7.63 -10.59
CA ILE A 255 4.48 -7.29 -9.35
C ILE A 255 3.73 -5.96 -9.52
N GLY A 256 4.34 -4.93 -10.09
CA GLY A 256 3.76 -3.59 -10.19
C GLY A 256 2.73 -3.38 -11.30
N ARG A 257 2.59 -4.29 -12.27
CA ARG A 257 1.70 -4.14 -13.45
C ARG A 257 0.38 -4.89 -13.36
N ARG A 258 -0.10 -5.16 -12.14
CA ARG A 258 -1.34 -5.91 -11.89
C ARG A 258 -2.56 -5.22 -12.49
N SER A 259 -3.34 -5.97 -13.25
CA SER A 259 -4.57 -5.50 -13.90
C SER A 259 -5.67 -5.16 -12.88
N PRO A 260 -6.69 -4.37 -13.24
CA PRO A 260 -7.84 -4.14 -12.36
C PRO A 260 -8.52 -5.42 -11.88
N ALA A 261 -8.61 -6.45 -12.74
CA ALA A 261 -9.20 -7.74 -12.37
C ALA A 261 -8.35 -8.47 -11.30
N GLN A 262 -7.03 -8.46 -11.44
CA GLN A 262 -6.09 -9.03 -10.46
C GLN A 262 -6.18 -8.32 -9.10
N ARG A 263 -6.24 -6.99 -9.09
CA ARG A 263 -6.37 -6.21 -7.84
C ARG A 263 -7.74 -6.40 -7.18
N HIS A 264 -8.78 -6.65 -7.98
CA HIS A 264 -10.09 -7.03 -7.46
C HIS A 264 -10.06 -8.39 -6.76
N VAL A 265 -9.26 -9.34 -7.26
CA VAL A 265 -9.00 -10.62 -6.55
C VAL A 265 -8.28 -10.36 -5.23
N GLU A 266 -7.24 -9.53 -5.22
CA GLU A 266 -6.50 -9.14 -4.01
C GLU A 266 -7.40 -8.51 -2.95
N ALA A 267 -8.41 -7.74 -3.35
CA ALA A 267 -9.38 -7.12 -2.44
C ALA A 267 -10.28 -8.15 -1.72
N ARG A 268 -10.53 -9.30 -2.36
CA ARG A 268 -11.34 -10.39 -1.82
C ARG A 268 -10.50 -11.46 -1.13
N TRP A 269 -9.19 -11.24 -1.00
CA TRP A 269 -8.27 -12.21 -0.42
C TRP A 269 -8.12 -11.95 1.09
N GLY A 270 -8.51 -12.95 1.89
CA GLY A 270 -8.45 -12.90 3.36
C GLY A 270 -9.71 -13.53 3.99
N PRO A 271 -9.65 -13.92 5.27
CA PRO A 271 -10.73 -14.63 5.95
C PRO A 271 -12.03 -13.81 6.10
N ASP A 272 -11.91 -12.48 6.19
CA ASP A 272 -13.05 -11.55 6.40
C ASP A 272 -13.46 -10.78 5.13
N ALA A 273 -12.98 -11.21 3.95
CA ALA A 273 -13.15 -10.45 2.72
C ALA A 273 -14.55 -10.66 2.11
N ALA A 274 -15.29 -9.57 1.90
CA ALA A 274 -16.62 -9.61 1.29
C ALA A 274 -16.53 -9.97 -0.21
N PRO A 275 -17.50 -10.74 -0.76
CA PRO A 275 -17.49 -11.13 -2.18
C PRO A 275 -17.54 -9.95 -3.18
N ASP A 276 -18.04 -8.80 -2.75
CA ASP A 276 -18.16 -7.55 -3.53
C ASP A 276 -17.13 -6.49 -3.11
N ALA A 277 -16.13 -6.85 -2.28
CA ALA A 277 -15.10 -5.95 -1.82
C ALA A 277 -14.38 -5.29 -3.01
N GLN A 278 -14.39 -3.95 -3.02
CA GLN A 278 -13.59 -3.16 -3.94
C GLN A 278 -12.18 -3.01 -3.39
N TRP A 279 -11.20 -2.94 -4.29
CA TRP A 279 -9.82 -2.69 -3.89
C TRP A 279 -9.71 -1.28 -3.31
N VAL A 280 -9.35 -1.19 -2.02
CA VAL A 280 -9.46 0.06 -1.25
C VAL A 280 -8.70 1.22 -1.89
N PHE A 281 -7.58 0.95 -2.57
CA PHE A 281 -6.73 1.96 -3.19
C PHE A 281 -7.23 2.49 -4.54
N ASP A 282 -8.31 1.91 -5.08
CA ASP A 282 -9.07 2.51 -6.18
C ASP A 282 -10.15 3.48 -5.67
N THR A 283 -10.42 3.50 -4.35
CA THR A 283 -11.20 4.58 -3.73
C THR A 283 -10.35 5.86 -3.72
N PRO A 284 -10.79 6.95 -4.37
CA PRO A 284 -10.02 8.17 -4.42
C PRO A 284 -9.83 8.74 -3.01
N CYS A 285 -8.60 9.17 -2.72
CA CYS A 285 -8.33 9.99 -1.54
C CYS A 285 -9.18 11.26 -1.62
N PRO A 286 -9.83 11.69 -0.52
CA PRO A 286 -10.44 13.01 -0.46
C PRO A 286 -9.46 14.08 -0.92
N GLU A 287 -9.92 15.05 -1.69
CA GLU A 287 -9.10 16.16 -2.16
C GLU A 287 -9.63 17.47 -1.59
N LEU A 288 -8.72 18.34 -1.14
CA LEU A 288 -9.01 19.75 -0.93
C LEU A 288 -8.86 20.43 -2.30
N PRO A 289 -9.94 20.97 -2.90
CA PRO A 289 -9.85 21.64 -4.21
C PRO A 289 -8.89 22.82 -4.14
N GLU A 290 -8.50 23.39 -5.28
CA GLU A 290 -7.79 24.68 -5.25
C GLU A 290 -8.77 25.78 -4.81
N PRO A 291 -8.35 26.72 -3.96
CA PRO A 291 -9.20 27.85 -3.62
C PRO A 291 -9.33 28.78 -4.85
N PRO A 292 -10.41 29.57 -4.95
CA PRO A 292 -10.50 30.62 -5.96
C PRO A 292 -9.27 31.54 -5.91
N GLU A 293 -8.90 32.10 -7.05
CA GLU A 293 -7.69 32.94 -7.16
C GLU A 293 -7.66 34.06 -6.12
N GLY A 294 -6.55 34.15 -5.38
CA GLY A 294 -6.36 35.11 -4.29
C GLY A 294 -7.13 34.79 -2.99
N GLN A 295 -7.87 33.68 -2.93
CA GLN A 295 -8.60 33.26 -1.73
C GLN A 295 -7.91 32.10 -1.00
N ARG A 296 -8.27 31.93 0.26
CA ARG A 296 -7.83 30.84 1.14
C ARG A 296 -9.03 29.95 1.44
N HIS A 297 -8.79 28.67 1.73
CA HIS A 297 -9.86 27.83 2.26
C HIS A 297 -10.27 28.31 3.66
N GLY A 298 -11.58 28.39 3.89
CA GLY A 298 -12.11 28.49 5.25
C GLY A 298 -11.74 27.25 6.06
N LEU A 299 -11.60 27.43 7.37
CA LEU A 299 -11.24 26.34 8.29
C LEU A 299 -12.35 25.27 8.38
N ASP A 300 -13.60 25.63 8.09
CA ASP A 300 -14.74 24.72 7.88
C ASP A 300 -14.47 23.70 6.76
N LYS A 301 -13.96 24.16 5.61
CA LYS A 301 -13.62 23.28 4.48
C LYS A 301 -12.42 22.40 4.80
N ILE A 302 -11.43 22.94 5.52
CA ILE A 302 -10.25 22.18 5.95
C ILE A 302 -10.66 21.09 6.93
N GLU A 303 -11.54 21.40 7.89
CA GLU A 303 -12.02 20.43 8.88
C GLU A 303 -12.92 19.36 8.22
N ALA A 304 -13.79 19.74 7.28
CA ALA A 304 -14.55 18.78 6.49
C ALA A 304 -13.62 17.84 5.69
N PHE A 305 -12.57 18.38 5.08
CA PHE A 305 -11.54 17.61 4.39
C PHE A 305 -10.80 16.66 5.35
N LYS A 306 -10.34 17.14 6.51
CA LYS A 306 -9.65 16.31 7.52
C LYS A 306 -10.52 15.17 8.02
N ASN A 307 -11.81 15.42 8.26
CA ASN A 307 -12.76 14.40 8.67
C ASN A 307 -12.98 13.35 7.57
N ALA A 308 -13.07 13.77 6.31
CA ALA A 308 -13.14 12.85 5.17
C ALA A 308 -11.84 12.03 5.04
N LEU A 309 -10.68 12.69 5.18
CA LEU A 309 -9.37 12.07 5.11
C LEU A 309 -9.16 11.06 6.24
N ALA A 310 -9.62 11.35 7.46
CA ALA A 310 -9.57 10.44 8.60
C ALA A 310 -10.41 9.18 8.35
N ARG A 311 -11.65 9.32 7.86
CA ARG A 311 -12.48 8.18 7.46
C ARG A 311 -11.83 7.34 6.36
N TRP A 312 -11.22 7.99 5.36
CA TRP A 312 -10.50 7.29 4.30
C TRP A 312 -9.26 6.57 4.83
N ARG A 313 -8.45 7.19 5.69
CA ARG A 313 -7.29 6.54 6.34
C ARG A 313 -7.70 5.33 7.18
N GLU A 314 -8.86 5.37 7.83
CA GLU A 314 -9.37 4.21 8.57
C GLU A 314 -9.66 3.03 7.62
N THR A 315 -10.09 3.28 6.38
CA THR A 315 -10.24 2.20 5.39
C THR A 315 -8.89 1.57 5.03
N LEU A 316 -7.84 2.39 4.89
CA LEU A 316 -6.48 1.90 4.66
C LEU A 316 -5.93 1.13 5.85
N ARG A 317 -6.17 1.60 7.08
CA ARG A 317 -5.74 0.93 8.31
C ARG A 317 -6.38 -0.44 8.45
N ARG A 318 -7.69 -0.54 8.23
CA ARG A 318 -8.38 -1.84 8.21
C ARG A 318 -7.81 -2.77 7.15
N TYR A 319 -7.59 -2.27 5.93
CA TYR A 319 -6.96 -3.06 4.89
C TYR A 319 -5.55 -3.53 5.26
N ARG A 320 -4.75 -2.70 5.94
CA ARG A 320 -3.40 -3.07 6.40
C ARG A 320 -3.41 -4.27 7.34
N ASN A 321 -4.43 -4.37 8.20
CA ASN A 321 -4.50 -5.41 9.23
C ASN A 321 -5.07 -6.73 8.71
N TYR A 322 -5.97 -6.69 7.72
CA TYR A 322 -6.76 -7.86 7.32
C TYR A 322 -6.69 -8.19 5.81
N GLY A 323 -6.17 -7.28 4.99
CA GLY A 323 -6.11 -7.44 3.54
C GLY A 323 -4.78 -8.03 3.06
N TYR A 324 -4.80 -8.57 1.84
CA TYR A 324 -3.59 -8.99 1.14
C TYR A 324 -2.64 -7.82 0.89
N ARG A 325 -1.33 -8.01 1.12
CA ARG A 325 -0.30 -7.00 0.88
C ARG A 325 0.91 -7.64 0.19
N LEU A 326 1.53 -6.89 -0.70
CA LEU A 326 2.84 -7.25 -1.24
C LEU A 326 3.89 -7.05 -0.16
N ASP A 327 4.58 -8.13 0.25
CA ASP A 327 5.67 -8.08 1.23
C ASP A 327 7.02 -7.92 0.53
N LEU A 328 7.51 -6.69 0.50
CA LEU A 328 8.76 -6.25 -0.11
C LEU A 328 9.65 -5.57 0.95
N ARG A 329 9.61 -6.04 2.20
CA ARG A 329 10.40 -5.46 3.30
C ARG A 329 11.87 -5.84 3.19
N GLY A 330 12.74 -4.93 3.63
CA GLY A 330 14.17 -5.19 3.79
C GLY A 330 14.87 -5.62 2.49
N ILE A 331 14.42 -5.10 1.34
CA ILE A 331 15.01 -5.42 0.03
C ILE A 331 15.89 -4.30 -0.49
N ASN A 332 16.81 -4.64 -1.38
CA ASN A 332 17.65 -3.72 -2.13
C ASN A 332 17.05 -3.41 -3.51
N LEU A 333 16.56 -2.19 -3.64
CA LEU A 333 16.00 -1.54 -4.83
C LEU A 333 16.78 -0.28 -5.21
N GLN A 334 18.05 -0.17 -4.82
CA GLN A 334 18.90 0.94 -5.22
C GLN A 334 18.86 1.09 -6.74
N LYS A 335 18.61 2.32 -7.21
CA LYS A 335 18.50 2.67 -8.64
C LYS A 335 17.44 1.89 -9.44
N ALA A 336 16.51 1.19 -8.77
CA ALA A 336 15.43 0.48 -9.44
C ALA A 336 14.47 1.45 -10.13
N ASP A 337 13.94 1.03 -11.29
CA ASP A 337 12.86 1.77 -11.95
C ASP A 337 11.51 1.22 -11.51
N LEU A 338 10.82 1.99 -10.67
CA LEU A 338 9.48 1.72 -10.17
C LEU A 338 8.45 2.66 -10.80
N SER A 339 8.80 3.32 -11.90
CA SER A 339 7.97 4.35 -12.52
C SER A 339 6.61 3.79 -12.96
N GLY A 340 5.54 4.47 -12.52
CA GLY A 340 4.16 4.10 -12.83
C GLY A 340 3.69 2.76 -12.26
N LEU A 341 4.52 2.04 -11.47
CA LEU A 341 4.14 0.76 -10.89
C LEU A 341 3.09 0.93 -9.80
N ILE A 342 2.26 -0.11 -9.62
CA ILE A 342 1.20 -0.18 -8.62
C ILE A 342 1.71 -0.94 -7.39
N LEU A 343 2.15 -0.19 -6.40
CA LEU A 343 2.65 -0.66 -5.10
C LEU A 343 1.76 -0.17 -3.95
N SER A 344 0.49 0.17 -4.22
CA SER A 344 -0.46 0.61 -3.20
C SER A 344 -0.61 -0.47 -2.12
N GLY A 345 -0.48 -0.07 -0.86
CA GLY A 345 -0.53 -0.98 0.28
C GLY A 345 0.70 -1.87 0.45
N ALA A 346 1.70 -1.85 -0.44
CA ALA A 346 2.89 -2.67 -0.30
C ALA A 346 3.61 -2.39 1.03
N ASP A 347 4.32 -3.38 1.55
CA ASP A 347 5.23 -3.22 2.67
C ASP A 347 6.66 -3.15 2.15
N LEU A 348 7.25 -1.97 2.16
CA LEU A 348 8.60 -1.62 1.76
C LEU A 348 9.41 -1.12 2.96
N SER A 349 9.01 -1.49 4.17
CA SER A 349 9.68 -1.05 5.40
C SER A 349 11.14 -1.52 5.41
N GLY A 350 12.06 -0.61 5.72
CA GLY A 350 13.50 -0.85 5.69
C GLY A 350 14.10 -1.13 4.31
N ALA A 351 13.36 -0.92 3.21
CA ALA A 351 13.91 -1.10 1.86
C ALA A 351 14.97 -0.05 1.55
N ARG A 352 16.01 -0.47 0.81
CA ARG A 352 17.05 0.41 0.25
C ARG A 352 16.64 0.81 -1.16
N MET A 353 16.36 2.08 -1.39
CA MET A 353 15.86 2.68 -2.63
C MET A 353 16.67 3.94 -2.98
N GLU A 354 17.92 4.05 -2.52
CA GLU A 354 18.78 5.19 -2.83
C GLU A 354 18.92 5.33 -4.36
N GLY A 355 18.63 6.52 -4.87
CA GLY A 355 18.60 6.81 -6.31
C GLY A 355 17.54 6.08 -7.14
N ALA A 356 16.57 5.39 -6.53
CA ALA A 356 15.48 4.74 -7.27
C ALA A 356 14.59 5.76 -8.00
N VAL A 357 13.95 5.33 -9.09
CA VAL A 357 13.03 6.15 -9.88
C VAL A 357 11.61 5.69 -9.61
N LEU A 358 10.84 6.49 -8.86
CA LEU A 358 9.45 6.22 -8.45
C LEU A 358 8.46 7.20 -9.10
N ARG A 359 8.82 7.76 -10.27
CA ARG A 359 7.98 8.75 -10.97
C ARG A 359 6.61 8.17 -11.25
N LEU A 360 5.54 8.89 -10.90
CA LEU A 360 4.15 8.44 -11.09
C LEU A 360 3.78 7.11 -10.40
N ALA A 361 4.62 6.56 -9.53
CA ALA A 361 4.34 5.31 -8.83
C ALA A 361 3.10 5.45 -7.94
N ARG A 362 2.26 4.42 -7.88
CA ARG A 362 1.08 4.35 -7.00
C ARG A 362 1.47 3.62 -5.73
N MET A 363 1.57 4.33 -4.61
CA MET A 363 2.01 3.83 -3.31
C MET A 363 1.07 4.27 -2.18
N GLN A 364 -0.22 4.46 -2.47
CA GLN A 364 -1.23 4.83 -1.48
C GLN A 364 -1.23 3.82 -0.35
N GLY A 365 -1.16 4.29 0.89
CA GLY A 365 -1.15 3.44 2.09
C GLY A 365 0.03 2.47 2.20
N ALA A 366 1.06 2.57 1.35
CA ALA A 366 2.25 1.75 1.45
C ALA A 366 3.01 2.03 2.76
N SER A 367 3.69 1.02 3.29
CA SER A 367 4.62 1.18 4.41
C SER A 367 6.03 1.36 3.86
N LEU A 368 6.62 2.51 4.12
CA LEU A 368 7.96 2.94 3.74
C LEU A 368 8.73 3.38 5.00
N SER A 369 8.32 2.89 6.17
CA SER A 369 8.99 3.18 7.45
C SER A 369 10.46 2.82 7.36
N GLU A 370 11.32 3.75 7.77
CA GLU A 370 12.79 3.59 7.76
C GLU A 370 13.38 3.25 6.38
N ALA A 371 12.62 3.44 5.29
CA ALA A 371 13.13 3.21 3.95
C ALA A 371 14.19 4.27 3.58
N ARG A 372 15.22 3.85 2.86
CA ARG A 372 16.32 4.70 2.41
C ARG A 372 16.06 5.13 0.97
N MET A 373 15.81 6.41 0.73
CA MET A 373 15.39 7.00 -0.54
C MET A 373 16.21 8.25 -0.86
N GLU A 374 17.44 8.33 -0.35
CA GLU A 374 18.36 9.44 -0.62
C GLU A 374 18.53 9.62 -2.14
N GLY A 375 18.26 10.82 -2.63
CA GLY A 375 18.33 11.15 -4.06
C GLY A 375 17.33 10.42 -4.97
N ALA A 376 16.33 9.72 -4.43
CA ALA A 376 15.30 9.07 -5.22
C ALA A 376 14.40 10.09 -5.94
N ASP A 377 13.88 9.73 -7.12
CA ASP A 377 12.92 10.56 -7.87
C ASP A 377 11.49 10.07 -7.65
N LEU A 378 10.78 10.72 -6.74
CA LEU A 378 9.36 10.50 -6.42
C LEU A 378 8.44 11.54 -7.08
N SER A 379 8.88 12.17 -8.18
CA SER A 379 8.08 13.17 -8.88
C SER A 379 6.71 12.61 -9.28
N GLU A 380 5.65 13.32 -8.89
CA GLU A 380 4.26 12.94 -9.17
C GLU A 380 3.83 11.58 -8.57
N ALA A 381 4.62 10.99 -7.66
CA ALA A 381 4.25 9.76 -6.96
C ALA A 381 2.98 9.96 -6.13
N ARG A 382 2.15 8.92 -6.04
CA ARG A 382 0.90 8.91 -5.27
C ARG A 382 1.07 8.14 -3.97
N MET A 383 1.35 8.84 -2.89
CA MET A 383 1.69 8.31 -1.57
C MET A 383 0.67 8.72 -0.49
N GLN A 384 -0.59 8.95 -0.87
CA GLN A 384 -1.62 9.35 0.10
C GLN A 384 -1.78 8.28 1.19
N GLY A 385 -1.77 8.72 2.45
CA GLY A 385 -1.84 7.83 3.61
C GLY A 385 -0.66 6.86 3.77
N ALA A 386 0.43 7.01 3.00
CA ALA A 386 1.63 6.20 3.16
C ALA A 386 2.28 6.44 4.53
N VAL A 387 2.98 5.42 5.04
CA VAL A 387 3.76 5.53 6.29
C VAL A 387 5.22 5.68 5.91
N LEU A 388 5.77 6.86 6.12
CA LEU A 388 7.14 7.27 5.82
C LEU A 388 7.89 7.64 7.12
N SER A 389 7.45 7.08 8.25
CA SER A 389 8.04 7.40 9.55
C SER A 389 9.52 6.98 9.57
N GLY A 390 10.40 7.91 9.94
CA GLY A 390 11.86 7.70 9.91
C GLY A 390 12.46 7.47 8.51
N ALA A 391 11.69 7.65 7.43
CA ALA A 391 12.21 7.48 6.08
C ALA A 391 13.29 8.51 5.76
N ARG A 392 14.31 8.10 5.00
CA ARG A 392 15.44 8.93 4.60
C ARG A 392 15.26 9.37 3.16
N MET A 393 14.97 10.64 2.96
CA MET A 393 14.61 11.24 1.67
C MET A 393 15.45 12.50 1.41
N GLU A 394 16.65 12.57 1.98
CA GLU A 394 17.57 13.67 1.75
C GLU A 394 17.79 13.86 0.24
N ARG A 395 17.55 15.09 -0.23
CA ARG A 395 17.61 15.47 -1.66
C ARG A 395 16.73 14.65 -2.60
N ALA A 396 15.78 13.88 -2.10
CA ALA A 396 14.80 13.24 -2.95
C ALA A 396 13.99 14.30 -3.73
N VAL A 397 13.57 13.93 -4.93
CA VAL A 397 12.74 14.80 -5.79
C VAL A 397 11.28 14.39 -5.58
N LEU A 398 10.53 15.19 -4.84
CA LEU A 398 9.11 14.98 -4.52
C LEU A 398 8.20 16.01 -5.19
N ARG A 399 8.61 16.52 -6.36
CA ARG A 399 7.87 17.55 -7.10
C ARG A 399 6.48 17.04 -7.43
N VAL A 400 5.45 17.79 -7.06
CA VAL A 400 4.04 17.45 -7.33
C VAL A 400 3.62 16.09 -6.70
N ALA A 401 4.42 15.54 -5.77
CA ALA A 401 4.07 14.30 -5.08
C ALA A 401 2.80 14.48 -4.25
N ARG A 402 1.95 13.45 -4.23
CA ARG A 402 0.69 13.45 -3.47
C ARG A 402 0.84 12.65 -2.19
N MET A 403 0.89 13.33 -1.06
CA MET A 403 1.18 12.79 0.28
C MET A 403 0.10 13.19 1.30
N GLN A 404 -1.14 13.42 0.87
CA GLN A 404 -2.25 13.76 1.76
C GLN A 404 -2.39 12.71 2.87
N GLY A 405 -2.40 13.17 4.12
CA GLY A 405 -2.52 12.30 5.28
C GLY A 405 -1.39 11.29 5.48
N ALA A 406 -0.25 11.44 4.78
CA ALA A 406 0.92 10.60 4.99
C ALA A 406 1.52 10.83 6.38
N SER A 407 2.14 9.79 6.94
CA SER A 407 2.91 9.87 8.17
C SER A 407 4.37 10.09 7.82
N LEU A 408 4.86 11.32 7.98
CA LEU A 408 6.25 11.74 7.74
C LEU A 408 6.97 12.01 9.08
N SER A 409 6.49 11.41 10.18
CA SER A 409 7.10 11.59 11.50
C SER A 409 8.57 11.17 11.46
N GLU A 410 9.47 12.00 11.97
CA GLU A 410 10.92 11.77 11.99
C GLU A 410 11.56 11.59 10.60
N ALA A 411 10.83 11.87 9.52
CA ALA A 411 11.36 11.74 8.17
C ALA A 411 12.48 12.76 7.91
N ARG A 412 13.53 12.32 7.22
CA ARG A 412 14.71 13.12 6.86
C ARG A 412 14.55 13.62 5.44
N MET A 413 14.24 14.90 5.25
CA MET A 413 13.97 15.54 3.96
C MET A 413 14.90 16.72 3.72
N GLU A 414 16.08 16.73 4.34
CA GLU A 414 17.06 17.79 4.19
C GLU A 414 17.42 17.99 2.71
N GLY A 415 17.27 19.22 2.21
CA GLY A 415 17.52 19.55 0.81
C GLY A 415 16.59 18.90 -0.22
N ALA A 416 15.50 18.24 0.19
CA ALA A 416 14.54 17.63 -0.73
C ALA A 416 13.80 18.68 -1.59
N ASP A 417 13.44 18.31 -2.81
CA ASP A 417 12.63 19.16 -3.71
C ASP A 417 11.15 18.80 -3.59
N LEU A 418 10.43 19.52 -2.74
CA LEU A 418 9.01 19.34 -2.44
C LEU A 418 8.12 20.38 -3.14
N ARG A 419 8.60 20.97 -4.25
CA ARG A 419 7.83 21.99 -4.99
C ARG A 419 6.48 21.42 -5.42
N LEU A 420 5.41 22.17 -5.14
CA LEU A 420 4.03 21.78 -5.46
C LEU A 420 3.59 20.45 -4.81
N ALA A 421 4.31 19.93 -3.80
CA ALA A 421 3.91 18.72 -3.10
C ALA A 421 2.62 18.96 -2.31
N ARG A 422 1.76 17.94 -2.29
CA ARG A 422 0.46 17.95 -1.61
C ARG A 422 0.55 17.16 -0.31
N MET A 423 0.65 17.84 0.83
CA MET A 423 0.85 17.28 2.17
C MET A 423 -0.31 17.67 3.11
N GLU A 424 -1.49 17.93 2.56
CA GLU A 424 -2.68 18.29 3.34
C GLU A 424 -2.98 17.21 4.39
N GLY A 425 -3.07 17.60 5.66
CA GLY A 425 -3.29 16.69 6.80
C GLY A 425 -2.16 15.70 7.09
N ALA A 426 -0.96 15.89 6.53
CA ALA A 426 0.19 15.05 6.82
C ALA A 426 0.72 15.27 8.24
N ASP A 427 1.32 14.23 8.81
CA ASP A 427 2.05 14.32 10.08
C ASP A 427 3.54 14.52 9.80
N LEU A 428 4.05 15.72 10.08
CA LEU A 428 5.45 16.13 9.91
C LEU A 428 6.16 16.27 11.28
N SER A 429 5.65 15.59 12.31
CA SER A 429 6.26 15.62 13.63
C SER A 429 7.72 15.19 13.57
N GLU A 430 8.65 16.00 14.10
CA GLU A 430 10.09 15.73 14.13
C GLU A 430 10.74 15.58 12.74
N ALA A 431 10.02 15.92 11.67
CA ALA A 431 10.54 15.90 10.32
C ALA A 431 11.67 16.92 10.15
N ARG A 432 12.72 16.53 9.45
CA ARG A 432 13.89 17.36 9.16
C ARG A 432 13.78 17.92 7.74
N MET A 433 13.53 19.21 7.62
CA MET A 433 13.26 19.90 6.35
C MET A 433 14.26 21.04 6.10
N GLU A 434 15.42 20.98 6.74
CA GLU A 434 16.49 21.96 6.59
C GLU A 434 16.94 22.06 5.12
N GLY A 435 16.80 23.24 4.52
CA GLY A 435 17.16 23.46 3.11
C GLY A 435 16.22 22.84 2.08
N ALA A 436 15.12 22.23 2.51
CA ALA A 436 14.10 21.71 1.59
C ALA A 436 13.45 22.83 0.78
N ASN A 437 13.08 22.54 -0.46
CA ASN A 437 12.34 23.45 -1.32
C ASN A 437 10.85 23.13 -1.29
N LEU A 438 10.10 23.84 -0.44
CA LEU A 438 8.67 23.68 -0.23
C LEU A 438 7.85 24.73 -1.01
N ARG A 439 8.42 25.34 -2.07
CA ARG A 439 7.73 26.38 -2.83
C ARG A 439 6.40 25.84 -3.40
N LEU A 440 5.31 26.56 -3.12
CA LEU A 440 3.94 26.17 -3.51
C LEU A 440 3.48 24.82 -2.93
N ALA A 441 4.15 24.28 -1.90
CA ALA A 441 3.68 23.09 -1.20
C ALA A 441 2.42 23.39 -0.38
N ARG A 442 1.52 22.42 -0.34
CA ARG A 442 0.22 22.50 0.36
C ARG A 442 0.28 21.71 1.65
N MET A 443 0.19 22.37 2.80
CA MET A 443 0.28 21.77 4.14
C MET A 443 -0.93 22.11 5.00
N GLU A 444 -2.11 22.30 4.39
CA GLU A 444 -3.33 22.62 5.12
C GLU A 444 -3.66 21.52 6.13
N GLY A 445 -3.87 21.90 7.40
CA GLY A 445 -4.16 20.97 8.48
C GLY A 445 -3.02 20.01 8.85
N ALA A 446 -1.81 20.20 8.33
CA ALA A 446 -0.65 19.38 8.67
C ALA A 446 -0.19 19.62 10.11
N VAL A 447 0.46 18.63 10.70
CA VAL A 447 1.01 18.70 12.06
C VAL A 447 2.52 18.85 11.99
N LEU A 448 3.07 19.97 12.45
CA LEU A 448 4.50 20.23 12.52
C LEU A 448 4.92 20.39 13.99
N ARG A 449 4.99 19.27 14.71
CA ARG A 449 5.54 19.25 16.07
C ARG A 449 7.03 19.00 16.01
N LEU A 450 7.89 19.80 16.65
CA LEU A 450 9.36 19.60 16.65
C LEU A 450 9.98 19.51 15.24
N ALA A 451 9.25 19.94 14.20
CA ALA A 451 9.74 19.94 12.83
C ALA A 451 10.91 20.93 12.71
N ARG A 452 11.97 20.52 12.01
CA ARG A 452 13.18 21.32 11.86
C ARG A 452 13.21 21.99 10.50
N MET A 453 13.33 23.32 10.53
CA MET A 453 13.49 24.18 9.37
C MET A 453 14.57 25.21 9.69
N GLN A 454 15.16 25.81 8.65
CA GLN A 454 16.19 26.84 8.82
C GLN A 454 16.07 27.91 7.73
N GLY A 455 16.91 28.95 7.78
CA GLY A 455 16.82 30.07 6.85
C GLY A 455 16.98 29.74 5.37
N ILE A 456 17.58 28.60 5.02
CA ILE A 456 17.67 28.14 3.62
C ILE A 456 16.48 27.28 3.18
N THR A 457 15.53 26.95 4.07
CA THR A 457 14.30 26.25 3.71
C THR A 457 13.37 27.21 2.97
N SER A 458 13.01 26.88 1.72
CA SER A 458 12.20 27.78 0.87
C SER A 458 10.70 27.53 1.07
N LEU A 459 10.01 28.46 1.74
CA LEU A 459 8.56 28.44 1.98
C LEU A 459 7.75 29.36 1.05
N ASN A 460 8.36 29.86 -0.04
CA ASN A 460 7.73 30.80 -0.95
C ASN A 460 6.38 30.27 -1.46
N ALA A 461 5.30 30.99 -1.17
CA ALA A 461 3.93 30.60 -1.53
C ALA A 461 3.48 29.22 -1.02
N ALA A 462 4.15 28.63 -0.02
CA ALA A 462 3.65 27.46 0.69
C ALA A 462 2.46 27.83 1.56
N THR A 463 1.47 26.93 1.69
CA THR A 463 0.25 27.17 2.48
C THR A 463 0.24 26.33 3.76
N PHE A 464 -0.21 26.93 4.86
CA PHE A 464 -0.26 26.32 6.20
C PHE A 464 -1.64 26.48 6.87
N HIS A 465 -2.70 26.72 6.10
CA HIS A 465 -4.03 27.00 6.66
C HIS A 465 -4.49 25.87 7.55
N GLY A 466 -4.76 26.19 8.81
CA GLY A 466 -5.17 25.20 9.79
C GLY A 466 -4.05 24.27 10.26
N ALA A 467 -2.80 24.44 9.85
CA ALA A 467 -1.68 23.62 10.32
C ALA A 467 -1.39 23.88 11.80
N ALA A 468 -0.73 22.93 12.45
CA ALA A 468 -0.34 23.02 13.86
C ALA A 468 1.18 23.16 13.99
N PHE A 469 1.64 24.21 14.67
CA PHE A 469 3.03 24.45 15.03
C PHE A 469 3.19 24.25 16.54
N LYS A 470 3.98 23.24 16.91
CA LYS A 470 4.26 22.93 18.31
C LYS A 470 5.75 22.67 18.46
N ASP A 471 6.43 23.37 19.37
CA ASP A 471 7.87 23.17 19.58
C ASP A 471 8.72 23.38 18.33
N VAL A 472 8.36 24.37 17.50
CA VAL A 472 9.06 24.71 16.26
C VAL A 472 9.77 26.04 16.41
N SER A 473 11.03 26.11 15.98
CA SER A 473 11.73 27.38 15.84
C SER A 473 11.56 27.92 14.42
N LEU A 474 10.93 29.08 14.30
CA LEU A 474 10.78 29.83 13.04
C LEU A 474 11.76 31.01 12.95
N LEU A 475 12.65 31.19 13.94
CA LEU A 475 13.50 32.38 14.11
C LEU A 475 14.25 32.79 12.83
N THR A 476 14.82 31.81 12.12
CA THR A 476 15.59 32.06 10.88
C THR A 476 14.82 31.75 9.62
N VAL A 477 13.62 31.15 9.74
CA VAL A 477 12.85 30.62 8.62
C VAL A 477 12.23 31.76 7.83
N PRO A 478 12.32 31.79 6.48
CA PRO A 478 11.73 32.84 5.65
C PRO A 478 10.22 32.62 5.51
N ILE A 479 9.49 32.82 6.62
CA ILE A 479 8.03 32.69 6.73
C ILE A 479 7.39 34.07 6.87
N SER A 480 6.27 34.28 6.17
CA SER A 480 5.51 35.53 6.25
C SER A 480 4.56 35.55 7.46
N GLU A 481 4.20 36.75 7.93
CA GLU A 481 3.21 36.95 9.00
C GLU A 481 1.86 36.30 8.64
N ASP A 482 1.47 36.40 7.37
CA ASP A 482 0.27 35.81 6.82
C ASP A 482 0.23 34.27 6.88
N GLN A 483 1.39 33.62 6.69
CA GLN A 483 1.54 32.19 6.83
C GLN A 483 1.43 31.79 8.30
N VAL A 484 2.10 32.52 9.21
CA VAL A 484 2.04 32.27 10.65
C VAL A 484 0.61 32.43 11.19
N LYS A 485 -0.09 33.51 10.83
CA LYS A 485 -1.49 33.76 11.23
C LYS A 485 -2.47 32.72 10.69
N SER A 486 -2.12 32.04 9.60
CA SER A 486 -2.96 30.98 9.02
C SER A 486 -2.83 29.63 9.75
N ALA A 487 -1.83 29.48 10.61
CA ALA A 487 -1.57 28.29 11.41
C ALA A 487 -1.91 28.54 12.88
N TYR A 488 -1.93 27.46 13.66
CA TYR A 488 -2.13 27.49 15.10
C TYR A 488 -0.86 27.08 15.83
N GLY A 489 -0.54 27.76 16.92
CA GLY A 489 0.63 27.52 17.75
C GLY A 489 0.41 28.02 19.16
N ASP A 490 1.43 27.92 20.00
CA ASP A 490 1.46 28.40 21.38
C ASP A 490 2.86 28.94 21.71
N ALA A 491 3.11 29.31 22.98
CA ALA A 491 4.40 29.86 23.42
C ALA A 491 5.62 28.92 23.27
N SER A 492 5.44 27.68 22.80
CA SER A 492 6.57 26.82 22.42
C SER A 492 7.16 27.16 21.05
N VAL A 493 6.46 27.95 20.24
CA VAL A 493 6.93 28.36 18.92
C VAL A 493 7.75 29.63 19.03
N THR A 494 8.97 29.61 18.51
CA THR A 494 9.81 30.82 18.42
C THR A 494 9.55 31.53 17.11
N LEU A 495 9.04 32.77 17.15
CA LEU A 495 8.77 33.57 15.96
C LEU A 495 10.02 34.34 15.47
N PRO A 496 10.06 34.72 14.18
CA PRO A 496 11.06 35.67 13.67
C PRO A 496 11.07 36.99 14.45
N GLU A 497 12.24 37.64 14.50
CA GLU A 497 12.38 38.94 15.14
C GLU A 497 11.46 39.99 14.51
N GLY A 498 10.78 40.79 15.34
CA GLY A 498 9.85 41.84 14.89
C GLY A 498 8.46 41.35 14.46
N MET A 499 8.19 40.04 14.48
CA MET A 499 6.87 39.50 14.14
C MET A 499 5.90 39.65 15.31
N ALA A 500 4.69 40.16 15.02
CA ALA A 500 3.63 40.25 16.02
C ALA A 500 3.14 38.86 16.46
N TRP A 501 2.90 38.70 17.76
CA TRP A 501 2.32 37.47 18.29
C TRP A 501 0.87 37.30 17.76
N PRO A 502 0.50 36.12 17.21
CA PRO A 502 -0.86 35.90 16.74
C PRO A 502 -1.89 35.96 17.88
N GLU A 503 -2.95 36.75 17.73
CA GLU A 503 -3.99 36.96 18.76
C GLU A 503 -4.64 35.65 19.23
N LYS A 504 -4.80 34.69 18.31
CA LYS A 504 -5.43 33.39 18.58
C LYS A 504 -4.46 32.36 19.17
N TRP A 505 -3.19 32.70 19.39
CA TRP A 505 -2.21 31.79 20.00
C TRP A 505 -2.10 32.06 21.51
N PRO A 506 -2.17 31.02 22.36
CA PRO A 506 -1.90 31.16 23.78
C PRO A 506 -0.50 31.70 24.04
N THR A 507 -0.37 32.63 24.99
CA THR A 507 0.89 33.26 25.41
C THR A 507 1.72 32.38 26.36
N TRP A 508 1.21 31.20 26.70
CA TRP A 508 1.89 30.20 27.52
C TRP A 508 1.93 28.85 26.79
N ARG A 509 2.83 27.98 27.25
CA ARG A 509 3.05 26.67 26.63
C ARG A 509 1.93 25.72 27.03
N LEU A 510 1.08 25.33 26.08
CA LEU A 510 0.06 24.33 26.34
C LEU A 510 0.70 22.94 26.58
N PRO A 511 0.11 22.13 27.48
CA PRO A 511 0.44 20.73 27.62
C PRO A 511 0.25 19.97 26.30
N PHE A 512 1.00 18.89 26.12
CA PHE A 512 0.91 18.08 24.90
C PHE A 512 -0.43 17.35 24.80
N ASP A 513 -0.84 16.70 25.89
CA ASP A 513 -2.05 15.91 26.04
C ASP A 513 -2.98 16.49 27.12
N GLY A 514 -4.12 15.81 27.34
CA GLY A 514 -5.12 16.18 28.33
C GLY A 514 -6.26 17.06 27.80
N GLU A 515 -7.30 17.17 28.62
CA GLU A 515 -8.38 18.15 28.42
C GLU A 515 -7.75 19.55 28.50
N HIS A 516 -8.00 20.40 27.50
CA HIS A 516 -7.31 21.69 27.30
C HIS A 516 -5.84 21.62 26.82
N GLY A 517 -5.32 20.45 26.45
CA GLY A 517 -4.02 20.32 25.80
C GLY A 517 -3.95 20.96 24.41
N PHE A 518 -2.75 21.06 23.84
CA PHE A 518 -2.46 21.76 22.59
C PHE A 518 -3.37 21.33 21.43
N TYR A 519 -3.48 20.02 21.18
CA TYR A 519 -4.28 19.51 20.06
C TYR A 519 -5.78 19.64 20.29
N ASP A 520 -6.24 19.68 21.54
CA ASP A 520 -7.63 19.98 21.85
C ASP A 520 -7.96 21.42 21.50
N GLN A 521 -7.12 22.35 21.94
CA GLN A 521 -7.26 23.78 21.63
C GLN A 521 -7.14 24.06 20.13
N TRP A 522 -6.19 23.42 19.44
CA TRP A 522 -6.08 23.48 17.99
C TRP A 522 -7.38 23.06 17.28
N ARG A 523 -7.99 21.94 17.69
CA ARG A 523 -9.27 21.49 17.12
C ARG A 523 -10.41 22.47 17.39
N ARG A 524 -10.48 23.04 18.60
CA ARG A 524 -11.47 24.08 18.93
C ARG A 524 -11.30 25.33 18.06
N TRP A 525 -10.07 25.79 17.87
CA TRP A 525 -9.76 26.91 16.98
C TRP A 525 -10.11 26.61 15.52
N GLN A 526 -9.86 25.39 15.02
CA GLN A 526 -10.28 25.02 13.67
C GLN A 526 -11.80 25.00 13.50
N ALA A 527 -12.55 24.63 14.55
CA ALA A 527 -14.00 24.54 14.52
C ALA A 527 -14.69 25.92 14.53
N ASP A 528 -14.19 26.88 15.33
CA ASP A 528 -14.68 28.27 15.34
C ASP A 528 -13.50 29.25 15.49
N PRO A 529 -12.81 29.60 14.40
CA PRO A 529 -11.61 30.44 14.47
C PRO A 529 -11.92 31.87 14.90
N THR A 530 -13.13 32.34 14.58
CA THR A 530 -13.61 33.69 14.89
C THR A 530 -13.93 33.84 16.36
N GLY A 531 -14.73 32.92 16.91
CA GLY A 531 -15.14 32.90 18.32
C GLY A 531 -14.12 32.25 19.25
N TYR A 532 -13.08 31.61 18.73
CA TYR A 532 -12.02 31.03 19.56
C TYR A 532 -11.30 32.09 20.38
N THR A 533 -11.23 31.84 21.69
CA THR A 533 -10.44 32.60 22.65
C THR A 533 -9.40 31.67 23.27
N PRO A 534 -8.10 32.02 23.25
CA PRO A 534 -7.07 31.22 23.91
C PRO A 534 -7.38 31.03 25.40
N PRO A 535 -7.11 29.84 25.97
CA PRO A 535 -7.34 29.61 27.39
C PRO A 535 -6.39 30.49 28.22
N PRO A 536 -6.87 31.05 29.35
CA PRO A 536 -6.01 31.79 30.27
C PRO A 536 -4.92 30.88 30.83
N LYS A 537 -3.83 31.47 31.31
CA LYS A 537 -2.77 30.71 31.99
C LYS A 537 -3.38 30.10 33.27
N PRO A 538 -3.07 28.83 33.63
CA PRO A 538 -3.66 28.20 34.81
C PRO A 538 -3.45 29.02 36.11
N GLU A 539 -2.32 29.72 36.19
CA GLU A 539 -1.96 30.61 37.30
C GLU A 539 -2.84 31.87 37.39
N ASP A 540 -3.49 32.28 36.30
CA ASP A 540 -4.37 33.46 36.24
C ASP A 540 -5.85 33.11 36.57
N THR A 541 -6.14 31.83 36.79
CA THR A 541 -7.50 31.31 37.09
C THR A 541 -7.69 30.82 38.53
N ALA A 542 -6.66 30.94 39.36
CA ALA A 542 -6.71 30.71 40.81
C ALA A 542 -6.90 32.05 41.55
#